data_AF-A0A4V1M8M2-F1
#
_entry.id   AF-A0A4V1M8M2-F1
#
_cell.length_a   1.000
_cell.length_b   1.000
_cell.length_c   1.000
_cell.angle_alpha   90.00
_cell.angle_beta   90.00
_cell.angle_gamma   90.00
#
_symmetry.space_group_name_H-M   'P 1'
#
loop_
_entity.id
_entity.type
_entity.pdbx_description
1 polymer ?
#
loop_
_entity_poly.entity_id
_entity_poly.type
_entity_poly.pdbx_seq_one_letter_code
_entity_poly.pdbx_strand_id
1 'polypeptide(L)'
;MPGLTDGKQQQRDAQWSKVSRLFWPAMAMSVALTACAELLHRTGVYPQSVFTASDVDARTSLYVGLMYVFLVPTLFLRMRELLSHYPVPWNPRGKRWLLGLFSLILCTGMIMLPVIVLAVGDDAAGRGRSVYRLFTGSLFGTCLVGGVLAYGAAMAAWLLSATPRLLFPKPPSR
;
A
#
# COMPACT_ATOMS: atom_id res chain seq x y z
N MET A 1 7.76 -22.69 29.15
CA MET A 1 7.26 -21.38 29.63
C MET A 1 6.20 -20.84 28.67
N PRO A 2 4.92 -21.23 28.83
CA PRO A 2 3.83 -20.82 27.92
C PRO A 2 3.35 -19.37 28.11
N GLY A 3 3.41 -18.82 29.33
CA GLY A 3 2.88 -17.47 29.62
C GLY A 3 3.66 -16.29 29.01
N LEU A 4 4.92 -16.49 28.63
CA LEU A 4 5.76 -15.45 27.98
C LEU A 4 5.52 -15.33 26.47
N THR A 5 5.08 -16.41 25.82
CA THR A 5 4.71 -16.44 24.41
C THR A 5 3.34 -15.82 24.16
N ASP A 6 2.39 -16.03 25.08
CA ASP A 6 1.03 -15.50 24.97
C ASP A 6 1.00 -13.97 25.10
N GLY A 7 1.76 -13.39 26.04
CA GLY A 7 1.86 -11.93 26.19
C GLY A 7 2.45 -11.23 24.95
N LYS A 8 3.46 -11.83 24.30
CA LYS A 8 4.02 -11.29 23.05
C LYS A 8 3.05 -11.42 21.88
N GLN A 9 2.29 -12.52 21.81
CA GLN A 9 1.27 -12.71 20.79
C GLN A 9 0.15 -11.67 20.94
N GLN A 10 -0.36 -11.48 22.16
CA GLN A 10 -1.39 -10.49 22.46
C GLN A 10 -0.94 -9.05 22.15
N GLN A 11 0.32 -8.70 22.43
CA GLN A 11 0.88 -7.40 22.09
C GLN A 11 0.96 -7.18 20.57
N ARG A 12 1.32 -8.21 19.79
CA ARG A 12 1.33 -8.13 18.32
C ARG A 12 -0.06 -7.91 17.76
N ASP A 13 -1.04 -8.64 18.27
CA ASP A 13 -2.41 -8.57 17.78
C ASP A 13 -3.02 -7.20 18.11
N ALA A 14 -2.71 -6.63 19.28
CA ALA A 14 -3.10 -5.26 19.64
C ALA A 14 -2.46 -4.20 18.70
N GLN A 15 -1.20 -4.37 18.31
CA GLN A 15 -0.54 -3.46 17.36
C GLN A 15 -1.12 -3.59 15.96
N TRP A 16 -1.37 -4.81 15.49
CA TRP A 16 -2.03 -5.04 14.20
C TRP A 16 -3.46 -4.51 14.15
N SER A 17 -4.19 -4.58 15.27
CA SER A 17 -5.51 -3.95 15.41
C SER A 17 -5.44 -2.43 15.27
N LYS A 18 -4.39 -1.78 15.77
CA LYS A 18 -4.19 -0.32 15.58
C LYS A 18 -3.88 0.01 14.11
N VAL A 19 -3.10 -0.83 13.45
CA VAL A 19 -2.76 -0.66 12.03
C VAL A 19 -4.00 -0.85 11.15
N SER A 20 -4.84 -1.85 11.40
CA SER A 20 -6.07 -2.05 10.63
C SER A 20 -7.06 -0.90 10.80
N ARG A 21 -7.08 -0.24 11.96
CA ARG A 21 -7.87 0.99 12.17
C ARG A 21 -7.39 2.18 11.32
N LEU A 22 -6.14 2.18 10.82
CA LEU A 22 -5.67 3.20 9.88
C LEU A 22 -6.33 3.09 8.50
N PHE A 23 -7.05 2.01 8.21
CA PHE A 23 -7.78 1.87 6.95
C PHE A 23 -8.87 2.95 6.80
N TRP A 24 -9.60 3.27 7.87
CA TRP A 24 -10.63 4.32 7.85
C TRP A 24 -10.08 5.71 7.48
N PRO A 25 -9.04 6.24 8.15
CA PRO A 25 -8.46 7.51 7.76
C PRO A 25 -7.80 7.44 6.38
N ALA A 26 -7.26 6.29 5.96
CA ALA A 26 -6.76 6.10 4.60
C ALA A 26 -7.87 6.29 3.55
N MET A 27 -9.05 5.71 3.79
CA MET A 27 -10.22 5.87 2.92
C MET A 27 -10.70 7.33 2.90
N ALA A 28 -10.75 8.01 4.04
CA ALA A 28 -11.12 9.42 4.10
C ALA A 28 -10.14 10.31 3.32
N MET A 29 -8.83 10.07 3.45
CA MET A 29 -7.81 10.77 2.66
C MET A 29 -7.92 10.44 1.17
N SER A 30 -8.26 9.20 0.82
CA SER A 30 -8.52 8.80 -0.58
C SER A 30 -9.68 9.59 -1.19
N VAL A 31 -10.76 9.83 -0.44
CA VAL A 31 -11.87 10.69 -0.89
C VAL A 31 -11.37 12.11 -1.18
N ALA A 32 -10.61 12.70 -0.26
CA ALA A 32 -10.06 14.04 -0.42
C ALA A 32 -9.11 14.12 -1.63
N LEU A 33 -8.24 13.12 -1.82
CA LEU A 33 -7.32 13.03 -2.96
C LEU A 33 -8.05 12.87 -4.29
N THR A 34 -9.12 12.08 -4.31
CA THR A 34 -9.97 11.91 -5.49
C THR A 34 -10.64 13.24 -5.87
N ALA A 35 -11.16 13.98 -4.88
CA ALA A 35 -11.74 15.29 -5.11
C ALA A 35 -10.69 16.30 -5.60
N CYS A 36 -9.48 16.31 -5.01
CA CYS A 36 -8.38 17.14 -5.47
C CYS A 36 -7.95 16.80 -6.91
N ALA A 37 -7.85 15.52 -7.25
CA ALA A 37 -7.50 15.07 -8.60
C ALA A 37 -8.55 15.53 -9.63
N GLU A 38 -9.84 15.43 -9.31
CA GLU A 38 -10.93 15.92 -10.17
C GLU A 38 -10.87 17.46 -10.32
N LEU A 39 -10.61 18.21 -9.25
CA LEU A 39 -10.47 19.66 -9.31
C LEU A 39 -9.27 20.08 -10.17
N LEU A 40 -8.12 19.42 -10.01
CA LEU A 40 -6.92 19.66 -10.83
C LEU A 40 -7.16 19.32 -12.30
N HIS A 41 -7.89 18.22 -12.56
CA HIS A 41 -8.27 17.83 -13.91
C HIS A 41 -9.18 18.89 -14.55
N ARG A 42 -10.20 19.40 -13.83
CA ARG A 42 -11.14 20.41 -14.33
C ARG A 42 -10.52 21.79 -14.54
N THR A 43 -9.55 22.15 -13.72
CA THR A 43 -8.88 23.48 -13.80
C THR A 43 -7.85 23.56 -14.91
N GLY A 44 -7.53 22.44 -15.59
CA GLY A 44 -6.64 22.44 -16.76
C GLY A 44 -5.18 22.78 -16.43
N VAL A 45 -4.81 22.82 -15.15
CA VAL A 45 -3.46 23.18 -14.66
C VAL A 45 -2.43 22.10 -15.00
N TYR A 46 -2.87 20.92 -15.47
CA TYR A 46 -2.00 19.79 -15.81
C TYR A 46 -1.78 19.65 -17.32
N PRO A 47 -0.52 19.48 -17.79
CA PRO A 47 -0.22 19.32 -19.20
C PRO A 47 -0.80 18.00 -19.70
N GLN A 48 -1.95 18.08 -20.39
CA GLN A 48 -2.59 16.95 -21.06
C GLN A 48 -1.64 16.25 -22.05
N SER A 49 -0.63 16.97 -22.55
CA SER A 49 0.35 16.50 -23.53
C SER A 49 1.26 15.35 -23.04
N VAL A 50 1.43 15.17 -21.72
CA VAL A 50 2.25 14.07 -21.18
C VAL A 50 1.49 12.74 -21.16
N PHE A 51 0.16 12.78 -21.13
CA PHE A 51 -0.70 11.60 -21.00
C PHE A 51 -1.47 11.26 -22.27
N THR A 52 -1.58 12.16 -23.24
CA THR A 52 -2.19 11.89 -24.56
C THR A 52 -1.47 10.80 -25.37
N ALA A 53 -0.24 10.40 -24.99
CA ALA A 53 0.51 9.33 -25.65
C ALA A 53 0.08 7.91 -25.23
N SER A 54 -0.77 7.79 -24.21
CA SER A 54 -1.30 6.51 -23.73
C SER A 54 -2.79 6.69 -23.46
N ASP A 55 -3.63 5.75 -23.85
CA ASP A 55 -5.11 5.76 -23.67
C ASP A 55 -5.55 5.67 -22.17
N VAL A 56 -4.71 6.17 -21.27
CA VAL A 56 -4.82 6.07 -19.82
C VAL A 56 -5.61 7.27 -19.30
N ASP A 57 -6.65 7.01 -18.51
CA ASP A 57 -7.48 8.04 -17.89
C ASP A 57 -6.62 9.05 -17.10
N ALA A 58 -6.52 10.27 -17.62
CA ALA A 58 -5.66 11.33 -17.08
C ALA A 58 -6.05 11.67 -15.63
N ARG A 59 -7.34 11.61 -15.29
CA ARG A 59 -7.84 11.87 -13.94
C ARG A 59 -7.32 10.83 -12.95
N THR A 60 -7.43 9.54 -13.29
CA THR A 60 -7.00 8.46 -12.39
C THR A 60 -5.48 8.40 -12.29
N SER A 61 -4.77 8.79 -13.36
CA SER A 61 -3.31 8.97 -13.33
C SER A 61 -2.88 10.06 -12.34
N LEU A 62 -3.58 11.20 -12.32
CA LEU A 62 -3.35 12.28 -11.34
C LEU A 62 -3.59 11.79 -9.91
N TYR A 63 -4.68 11.06 -9.69
CA TYR A 63 -4.96 10.46 -8.39
C TYR A 63 -3.82 9.53 -7.95
N VAL A 64 -3.35 8.64 -8.83
CA VAL A 64 -2.25 7.71 -8.51
C VAL A 64 -0.95 8.46 -8.21
N GLY A 65 -0.64 9.52 -8.95
CA GLY A 65 0.50 10.39 -8.65
C GLY A 65 0.41 10.99 -7.25
N LEU A 66 -0.73 11.63 -6.92
CA LEU A 66 -0.96 12.22 -5.60
C LEU A 66 -0.94 11.16 -4.49
N MET A 67 -1.47 9.97 -4.76
CA MET A 67 -1.46 8.84 -3.84
C MET A 67 -0.02 8.44 -3.46
N TYR A 68 0.91 8.32 -4.42
CA TYR A 68 2.30 7.99 -4.11
C TYR A 68 3.08 9.12 -3.45
N VAL A 69 2.75 10.38 -3.74
CA VAL A 69 3.44 11.54 -3.15
C VAL A 69 2.97 11.83 -1.73
N PHE A 70 1.67 11.67 -1.46
CA PHE A 70 1.07 12.09 -0.19
C PHE A 70 0.53 10.92 0.64
N LEU A 71 -0.33 10.07 0.07
CA LEU A 71 -1.05 9.06 0.84
C LEU A 71 -0.14 7.91 1.31
N VAL A 72 0.62 7.33 0.39
CA VAL A 72 1.52 6.20 0.67
C VAL A 72 2.59 6.59 1.70
N PRO A 73 3.31 7.74 1.58
CA PRO A 73 4.28 8.15 2.58
C PRO A 73 3.66 8.44 3.94
N THR A 74 2.50 9.10 3.97
CA THR A 74 1.79 9.40 5.23
C THR A 74 1.40 8.12 5.96
N LEU A 75 0.79 7.16 5.25
CA LEU A 75 0.43 5.86 5.81
C LEU A 75 1.65 5.07 6.26
N PHE A 76 2.71 5.06 5.46
CA PHE A 76 3.96 4.40 5.80
C PHE A 76 4.57 4.94 7.11
N LEU A 77 4.62 6.27 7.27
CA LEU A 77 5.14 6.89 8.49
C LEU A 77 4.29 6.55 9.71
N ARG A 78 2.96 6.61 9.59
CA ARG A 78 2.04 6.23 10.67
C ARG A 78 2.16 4.75 11.05
N MET A 79 2.25 3.86 10.06
CA MET A 79 2.47 2.43 10.29
C MET A 79 3.82 2.18 10.98
N ARG A 80 4.87 2.90 10.56
CA ARG A 80 6.20 2.82 11.18
C ARG A 80 6.19 3.26 12.65
N GLU A 81 5.44 4.31 12.99
CA GLU A 81 5.25 4.76 14.37
C GLU A 81 4.53 3.70 15.22
N LEU A 82 3.39 3.19 14.73
CA LEU A 82 2.58 2.20 15.46
C LEU A 82 3.30 0.86 15.67
N LEU A 83 4.15 0.47 14.72
CA LEU A 83 4.88 -0.80 14.73
C LEU A 83 6.34 -0.65 15.20
N SER A 84 6.72 0.52 15.71
CA SER A 84 8.08 0.82 16.20
C SER A 84 8.57 -0.18 17.27
N HIS A 85 7.65 -0.68 18.10
CA HIS A 85 7.89 -1.63 19.19
C HIS A 85 7.35 -3.03 18.86
N TYR A 86 7.26 -3.40 17.59
CA TYR A 86 6.72 -4.70 17.19
C TYR A 86 7.64 -5.84 17.60
N PRO A 87 7.20 -6.81 18.43
CA PRO A 87 8.03 -7.93 18.82
C PRO A 87 8.12 -8.94 17.67
N VAL A 88 9.28 -8.99 17.03
CA VAL A 88 9.53 -9.85 15.87
C VAL A 88 9.56 -11.34 16.28
N PRO A 89 8.76 -12.22 15.64
CA PRO A 89 8.82 -13.65 15.87
C PRO A 89 10.15 -14.24 15.38
N TRP A 90 10.77 -15.09 16.19
CA TRP A 90 12.03 -15.74 15.85
C TRP A 90 11.79 -16.96 14.94
N ASN A 91 12.16 -16.84 13.67
CA ASN A 91 12.11 -17.96 12.71
C ASN A 91 13.50 -18.60 12.49
N PRO A 92 13.59 -19.88 12.08
CA PRO A 92 14.85 -20.50 11.67
C PRO A 92 15.41 -19.88 10.38
N ARG A 93 16.75 -19.90 10.20
CA ARG A 93 17.46 -19.19 9.11
C ARG A 93 16.90 -19.46 7.70
N GLY A 94 16.57 -20.71 7.37
CA GLY A 94 16.01 -21.07 6.06
C GLY A 94 14.63 -20.45 5.80
N LYS A 95 13.74 -20.46 6.81
CA LYS A 95 12.42 -19.81 6.72
C LYS A 95 12.54 -18.29 6.60
N ARG A 96 13.58 -17.68 7.18
CA ARG A 96 13.83 -16.23 7.05
C ARG A 96 14.14 -15.84 5.61
N TRP A 97 15.08 -16.52 4.97
CA TRP A 97 15.45 -16.24 3.57
C TRP A 97 14.28 -16.41 2.61
N LEU A 98 13.51 -17.49 2.74
CA LEU A 98 12.28 -17.69 1.97
C LEU A 98 11.27 -16.57 2.19
N LEU A 99 11.02 -16.20 3.45
CA LEU A 99 10.10 -15.11 3.79
C LEU A 99 10.59 -13.77 3.21
N GLY A 100 11.90 -13.51 3.26
CA GLY A 100 12.51 -12.30 2.71
C GLY A 100 12.38 -12.21 1.19
N LEU A 101 12.71 -13.29 0.47
CA LEU A 101 12.59 -13.34 -0.99
C LEU A 101 11.14 -13.22 -1.44
N PHE A 102 10.23 -13.95 -0.79
CA PHE A 102 8.81 -13.91 -1.10
C PHE A 102 8.20 -12.54 -0.78
N SER A 103 8.57 -11.95 0.36
CA SER A 103 8.18 -10.59 0.72
C SER A 103 8.72 -9.58 -0.28
N LEU A 104 9.95 -9.74 -0.77
CA LEU A 104 10.54 -8.85 -1.76
C LEU A 104 9.69 -8.83 -3.04
N ILE A 105 9.40 -10.00 -3.59
CA ILE A 105 8.64 -10.13 -4.84
C ILE A 105 7.21 -9.63 -4.67
N LEU A 106 6.49 -10.13 -3.65
CA LEU A 106 5.09 -9.77 -3.44
C LEU A 106 4.90 -8.30 -3.06
N CYS A 107 5.73 -7.76 -2.16
CA CYS A 107 5.57 -6.38 -1.73
C CYS A 107 5.94 -5.40 -2.84
N THR A 108 6.97 -5.69 -3.63
CA THR A 108 7.31 -4.86 -4.80
C THR A 108 6.17 -4.88 -5.82
N GLY A 109 5.61 -6.07 -6.09
CA GLY A 109 4.43 -6.19 -6.95
C GLY A 109 3.22 -5.41 -6.42
N MET A 110 2.93 -5.51 -5.13
CA MET A 110 1.83 -4.77 -4.48
C MET A 110 2.03 -3.26 -4.51
N ILE A 111 3.27 -2.78 -4.35
CA ILE A 111 3.60 -1.36 -4.49
C ILE A 111 3.36 -0.92 -5.93
N MET A 112 3.76 -1.70 -6.94
CA MET A 112 3.62 -1.32 -8.35
C MET A 112 2.21 -1.54 -8.92
N LEU A 113 1.37 -2.30 -8.22
CA LEU A 113 0.03 -2.72 -8.68
C LEU A 113 -0.86 -1.56 -9.18
N PRO A 114 -0.95 -0.39 -8.52
CA PRO A 114 -1.73 0.74 -9.02
C PRO A 114 -1.27 1.24 -10.40
N VAL A 115 0.04 1.24 -10.64
CA VAL A 115 0.63 1.67 -11.92
C VAL A 115 0.41 0.61 -12.98
N ILE A 116 0.58 -0.66 -12.64
CA ILE A 116 0.33 -1.79 -13.55
C ILE A 116 -1.14 -1.80 -14.01
N VAL A 117 -2.08 -1.60 -13.07
CA VAL A 117 -3.50 -1.52 -13.38
C VAL A 117 -3.78 -0.37 -14.33
N LEU A 118 -3.15 0.80 -14.16
CA LEU A 118 -3.33 1.91 -15.10
C LEU A 118 -2.70 1.67 -16.47
N ALA A 119 -1.49 1.10 -16.52
CA ALA A 119 -0.72 1.00 -17.75
C ALA A 119 -1.17 -0.15 -18.67
N VAL A 120 -1.65 -1.26 -18.09
CA VAL A 120 -1.96 -2.50 -18.84
C VAL A 120 -3.40 -2.96 -18.59
N GLY A 121 -4.16 -2.24 -17.77
CA GLY A 121 -5.49 -2.67 -17.34
C GLY A 121 -6.56 -2.65 -18.42
N ASP A 122 -6.44 -1.79 -19.44
CA ASP A 122 -7.43 -1.75 -20.52
C ASP A 122 -7.31 -2.95 -21.46
N ASP A 123 -6.08 -3.36 -21.76
CA ASP A 123 -5.74 -4.53 -22.58
C ASP A 123 -5.82 -5.86 -21.82
N ALA A 124 -5.97 -5.81 -20.50
CA ALA A 124 -6.09 -7.01 -19.69
C ALA A 124 -7.37 -7.79 -20.03
N ALA A 125 -7.30 -9.13 -19.98
CA ALA A 125 -8.46 -9.99 -20.12
C ALA A 125 -9.13 -10.29 -18.77
N GLY A 126 -10.45 -10.49 -18.76
CA GLY A 126 -11.20 -10.97 -17.59
C GLY A 126 -11.16 -10.01 -16.39
N ARG A 127 -10.78 -10.53 -15.21
CA ARG A 127 -10.84 -9.80 -13.93
C ARG A 127 -9.95 -8.56 -13.89
N GLY A 128 -8.81 -8.56 -14.61
CA GLY A 128 -7.92 -7.40 -14.69
C GLY A 128 -8.62 -6.19 -15.32
N ARG A 129 -9.36 -6.41 -16.40
CA ARG A 129 -10.15 -5.36 -17.07
C ARG A 129 -11.27 -4.81 -16.19
N SER A 130 -11.92 -5.70 -15.42
CA SER A 130 -12.96 -5.27 -14.49
C SER A 130 -12.42 -4.36 -13.39
N VAL A 131 -11.23 -4.66 -12.85
CA VAL A 131 -10.57 -3.81 -11.86
C VAL A 131 -10.18 -2.46 -12.47
N TYR A 132 -9.62 -2.46 -13.69
CA TYR A 132 -9.32 -1.24 -14.42
C TYR A 132 -10.56 -0.38 -14.61
N ARG A 133 -11.65 -0.94 -15.15
CA ARG A 133 -12.92 -0.22 -15.36
C ARG A 133 -13.54 0.26 -14.05
N LEU A 134 -13.41 -0.49 -12.96
CA LEU A 134 -13.87 -0.03 -11.65
C LEU A 134 -13.02 1.15 -11.16
N PHE A 135 -11.72 1.12 -11.41
CA PHE A 135 -10.78 2.14 -10.98
C PHE A 135 -10.85 3.44 -11.79
N THR A 136 -11.07 3.35 -13.11
CA THR A 136 -11.13 4.51 -14.02
C THR A 136 -12.55 4.96 -14.35
N GLY A 137 -13.55 4.07 -14.27
CA GLY A 137 -14.90 4.34 -14.74
C GLY A 137 -15.73 5.30 -13.87
N SER A 138 -15.35 5.53 -12.60
CA SER A 138 -16.09 6.46 -11.72
C SER A 138 -15.20 7.02 -10.61
N LEU A 139 -15.52 8.24 -10.12
CA LEU A 139 -14.84 8.85 -8.97
C LEU A 139 -14.95 7.97 -7.72
N PHE A 140 -16.13 7.37 -7.50
CA PHE A 140 -16.33 6.45 -6.38
C PHE A 140 -15.42 5.22 -6.48
N GLY A 141 -15.32 4.64 -7.67
CA GLY A 141 -14.44 3.51 -7.94
C GLY A 141 -12.96 3.86 -7.80
N THR A 142 -12.54 5.04 -8.29
CA THR A 142 -11.18 5.57 -8.08
C THR A 142 -10.86 5.70 -6.59
N CYS A 143 -11.77 6.29 -5.82
CA CYS A 143 -11.59 6.46 -4.38
C CYS A 143 -11.50 5.11 -3.64
N LEU A 144 -12.39 4.17 -3.97
CA LEU A 144 -12.48 2.89 -3.27
C LEU A 144 -11.29 1.99 -3.61
N VAL A 145 -11.10 1.72 -4.91
CA VAL A 145 -10.00 0.87 -5.37
C VAL A 145 -8.66 1.52 -5.07
N GLY A 146 -8.54 2.82 -5.31
CA GLY A 146 -7.33 3.59 -5.00
C GLY A 146 -6.98 3.59 -3.52
N GLY A 147 -7.96 3.75 -2.63
CA GLY A 147 -7.74 3.72 -1.18
C GLY A 147 -7.25 2.36 -0.69
N VAL A 148 -7.85 1.28 -1.18
CA VAL A 148 -7.43 -0.10 -0.89
C VAL A 148 -6.01 -0.35 -1.39
N LEU A 149 -5.74 0.05 -2.63
CA LEU A 149 -4.43 -0.12 -3.26
C LEU A 149 -3.35 0.71 -2.56
N ALA A 150 -3.64 1.95 -2.17
CA ALA A 150 -2.73 2.82 -1.44
C ALA A 150 -2.36 2.23 -0.06
N TYR A 151 -3.36 1.75 0.67
CA TYR A 151 -3.17 1.11 1.96
C TYR A 151 -2.32 -0.16 1.81
N GLY A 152 -2.61 -0.99 0.80
CA GLY A 152 -1.82 -2.17 0.47
C GLY A 152 -0.37 -1.84 0.10
N ALA A 153 -0.15 -0.82 -0.72
CA ALA A 153 1.17 -0.35 -1.11
C ALA A 153 1.98 0.19 0.09
N ALA A 154 1.36 0.98 0.97
CA ALA A 154 2.00 1.48 2.18
C ALA A 154 2.37 0.34 3.14
N MET A 155 1.49 -0.64 3.30
CA MET A 155 1.75 -1.85 4.09
C MET A 155 2.90 -2.67 3.52
N ALA A 156 2.91 -2.87 2.19
CA ALA A 156 3.97 -3.58 1.48
C ALA A 156 5.32 -2.86 1.61
N ALA A 157 5.33 -1.54 1.48
CA ALA A 157 6.53 -0.72 1.69
C ALA A 157 7.04 -0.83 3.13
N TRP A 158 6.13 -0.82 4.11
CA TRP A 158 6.49 -1.06 5.51
C TRP A 158 7.09 -2.45 5.70
N LEU A 159 6.45 -3.51 5.18
CA LEU A 159 6.95 -4.89 5.28
C LEU A 159 8.34 -5.03 4.66
N LEU A 160 8.61 -4.43 3.51
CA LEU A 160 9.94 -4.39 2.90
C LEU A 160 10.97 -3.71 3.81
N SER A 161 10.61 -2.55 4.40
CA SER A 161 11.49 -1.84 5.32
C SER A 161 11.72 -2.60 6.65
N ALA A 162 10.75 -3.43 7.05
CA ALA A 162 10.83 -4.27 8.24
C ALA A 162 11.55 -5.61 7.97
N THR A 163 11.64 -6.04 6.70
CA THR A 163 12.25 -7.32 6.30
C THR A 163 13.67 -7.50 6.83
N PRO A 164 14.58 -6.51 6.80
CA PRO A 164 15.90 -6.65 7.43
C PRO A 164 15.83 -6.98 8.93
N ARG A 165 14.87 -6.43 9.68
CA ARG A 165 14.66 -6.73 11.11
C ARG A 165 14.09 -8.14 11.32
N LEU A 166 13.31 -8.65 10.36
CA LEU A 166 12.78 -10.02 10.35
C LEU A 166 13.86 -11.06 9.99
N LEU A 167 14.78 -10.70 9.09
CA LEU A 167 15.90 -11.53 8.65
C LEU A 167 17.03 -11.59 9.69
N PHE A 168 17.33 -10.43 10.30
CA PHE A 168 18.39 -10.24 11.27
C PHE A 168 17.85 -9.66 12.60
N PRO A 169 16.99 -10.39 13.33
CA PRO A 169 16.60 -10.01 14.68
C PRO A 169 17.84 -9.83 15.55
N LYS A 170 17.90 -8.69 16.28
CA LYS A 170 18.97 -8.45 17.26
C LYS A 170 19.03 -9.64 18.23
N PRO A 171 20.23 -10.14 18.56
CA PRO A 171 20.35 -11.17 19.58
C PRO A 171 19.73 -10.66 20.89
N PRO A 172 19.03 -11.50 21.66
CA PRO A 172 18.55 -11.10 22.97
C PRO A 172 19.76 -10.65 23.80
N SER A 173 19.68 -9.46 24.39
CA SER A 173 20.64 -9.01 25.39
C SER A 173 20.65 -10.06 26.50
N ARG A 174 21.80 -10.70 26.70
CA ARG A 174 22.06 -11.59 27.83
C ARG A 174 22.02 -10.81 29.13
#